data_AF-A0A9P7EHX5-F1
#
_entry.id   AF-A0A9P7EHX5-F1
#
_cell.length_a   1.000
_cell.length_b   1.000
_cell.length_c   1.000
_cell.angle_alpha   90.00
_cell.angle_beta   90.00
_cell.angle_gamma   90.00
#
_symmetry.space_group_name_H-M   'P 1'
#
loop_
_entity.id
_entity.type
_entity.pdbx_description
1 polymer ?
#
loop_
_entity_poly.entity_id
_entity_poly.type
_entity_poly.pdbx_seq_one_letter_code
_entity_poly.pdbx_strand_id
1 'polypeptide(L)'
;KNRIIFRHWPRDPKGQVIKPSPLRGKEAGNGLDLWGATLYDFYHVRRIPNTPNYITNSTGSRLAKWMRQAGELTAKDELYWADKEEDPKEIPVADIGELIGCYDTHVRLGILDHGNPTLQQRIPLHLLPKKLHVHDPWNKLSI
;
A
#
# COMPACT_ATOMS: atom_id res chain seq x y z
N LYS A 1 -3.94 -6.64 -15.06
CA LYS A 1 -2.97 -5.51 -14.98
C LYS A 1 -2.12 -5.73 -13.75
N ASN A 2 -0.80 -5.96 -13.90
CA ASN A 2 0.06 -6.34 -12.78
C ASN A 2 0.54 -5.07 -12.05
N ARG A 3 0.53 -5.08 -10.71
CA ARG A 3 1.15 -4.03 -9.90
C ARG A 3 2.66 -4.25 -9.93
N ILE A 4 3.43 -3.20 -10.25
CA ILE A 4 4.88 -3.26 -10.43
C ILE A 4 5.53 -2.42 -9.34
N ILE A 5 6.56 -2.95 -8.69
CA ILE A 5 7.37 -2.20 -7.73
C ILE A 5 8.40 -1.39 -8.53
N PHE A 6 8.41 -0.07 -8.34
CA PHE A 6 9.27 0.83 -9.13
C PHE A 6 10.59 1.17 -8.44
N ARG A 7 10.62 1.08 -7.10
CA ARG A 7 11.75 1.57 -6.30
C ARG A 7 12.74 0.46 -5.99
N HIS A 8 13.99 0.86 -5.89
CA HIS A 8 15.08 0.02 -5.41
C HIS A 8 15.61 0.61 -4.11
N TRP A 9 15.82 -0.23 -3.12
CA TRP A 9 16.44 0.19 -1.87
C TRP A 9 17.97 0.16 -2.03
N PRO A 10 18.66 1.31 -1.91
CA PRO A 10 20.11 1.37 -2.03
C PRO A 10 20.78 0.54 -0.94
N ARG A 11 21.80 -0.22 -1.32
CA ARG A 11 22.61 -1.02 -0.39
C ARG A 11 24.03 -0.49 -0.34
N ASP A 12 24.63 -0.48 0.85
CA ASP A 12 26.07 -0.34 1.00
C ASP A 12 26.76 -1.56 0.37
N PRO A 13 27.71 -1.38 -0.56
CA PRO A 13 28.49 -2.49 -1.14
C PRO A 13 29.21 -3.37 -0.11
N LYS A 14 29.51 -2.82 1.08
CA LYS A 14 30.10 -3.56 2.22
C LYS A 14 29.06 -4.01 3.24
N GLY A 15 27.77 -3.78 2.98
CA GLY A 15 26.66 -4.13 3.84
C GLY A 15 26.52 -5.64 4.07
N GLN A 16 25.84 -5.99 5.16
CA GLN A 16 25.64 -7.39 5.53
C GLN A 16 24.62 -8.08 4.62
N VAL A 17 24.73 -9.39 4.46
CA VAL A 17 23.72 -10.18 3.72
C VAL A 17 22.40 -10.19 4.48
N ILE A 18 21.29 -9.89 3.79
CA ILE A 18 19.95 -10.01 4.34
C ILE A 18 19.58 -11.49 4.46
N LYS A 19 19.58 -12.01 5.69
CA LYS A 19 19.18 -13.38 6.03
C LYS A 19 17.67 -13.44 6.33
N PRO A 20 17.03 -14.62 6.20
CA PRO A 20 15.70 -14.82 6.76
C PRO A 20 15.70 -14.41 8.24
N SER A 21 14.74 -13.59 8.64
CA SER A 21 14.68 -12.99 9.96
C SER A 21 13.22 -12.89 10.41
N PRO A 22 12.93 -13.05 11.71
CA PRO A 22 11.61 -12.79 12.27
C PRO A 22 11.26 -11.30 12.30
N LEU A 23 12.18 -10.40 11.91
CA LEU A 23 11.96 -8.96 11.87
C LEU A 23 10.77 -8.61 10.96
N ARG A 24 9.78 -7.95 11.56
CA ARG A 24 8.56 -7.46 10.91
C ARG A 24 8.59 -5.94 10.68
N GLY A 25 8.09 -5.50 9.54
CA GLY A 25 7.76 -4.11 9.22
C GLY A 25 6.40 -3.71 9.82
N LYS A 26 5.70 -2.81 9.13
CA LYS A 26 4.27 -2.59 9.34
C LYS A 26 3.49 -3.71 8.65
N GLU A 27 2.36 -4.12 9.24
CA GLU A 27 1.60 -5.28 8.79
C GLU A 27 0.22 -4.88 8.25
N ALA A 28 -0.24 -5.62 7.25
CA ALA A 28 -1.59 -5.54 6.73
C ALA A 28 -2.50 -6.45 7.55
N GLY A 29 -3.81 -6.42 7.26
CA GLY A 29 -4.77 -7.32 7.88
C GLY A 29 -4.30 -8.78 7.84
N ASN A 30 -4.63 -9.53 8.90
CA ASN A 30 -4.23 -10.93 9.11
C ASN A 30 -2.72 -11.17 9.30
N GLY A 31 -1.96 -10.18 9.82
CA GLY A 31 -0.54 -10.36 10.18
C GLY A 31 0.39 -10.51 8.96
N LEU A 32 -0.03 -9.99 7.82
CA LEU A 32 0.75 -9.99 6.58
C LEU A 32 1.82 -8.90 6.66
N ASP A 33 3.08 -9.31 6.78
CA ASP A 33 4.28 -8.44 6.85
C ASP A 33 4.69 -7.84 5.50
N LEU A 34 3.71 -7.32 4.77
CA LEU A 34 3.85 -6.69 3.46
C LEU A 34 2.87 -5.51 3.34
N TRP A 35 2.93 -4.58 4.29
CA TRP A 35 2.16 -3.35 4.23
C TRP A 35 3.01 -2.15 3.81
N GLY A 36 2.40 -1.30 2.99
CA GLY A 36 2.90 -0.01 2.58
C GLY A 36 1.75 0.97 2.44
N ALA A 37 1.93 2.24 2.86
CA ALA A 37 0.90 3.27 2.70
C ALA A 37 0.56 3.51 1.21
N THR A 38 1.55 3.36 0.34
CA THR A 38 1.48 3.50 -1.12
C THR A 38 2.35 2.46 -1.81
N LEU A 39 2.27 2.37 -3.15
CA LEU A 39 3.16 1.49 -3.92
C LEU A 39 4.64 1.92 -3.85
N TYR A 40 4.91 3.17 -3.46
CA TYR A 40 6.25 3.72 -3.30
C TYR A 40 6.93 3.29 -2.00
N ASP A 41 6.20 2.63 -1.10
CA ASP A 41 6.74 2.05 0.13
C ASP A 41 7.22 0.60 -0.09
N PHE A 42 7.11 0.09 -1.32
CA PHE A 42 7.64 -1.21 -1.73
C PHE A 42 8.94 -1.03 -2.51
N TYR A 43 9.88 -1.93 -2.25
CA TYR A 43 11.22 -1.84 -2.82
C TYR A 43 11.71 -3.20 -3.29
N HIS A 44 12.39 -3.18 -4.44
CA HIS A 44 13.37 -4.19 -4.80
C HIS A 44 14.64 -3.96 -3.99
N VAL A 45 15.15 -4.98 -3.31
CA VAL A 45 16.39 -4.88 -2.55
C VAL A 45 17.32 -6.03 -2.92
N ARG A 46 18.61 -5.72 -3.12
CA ARG A 46 19.64 -6.75 -3.25
C ARG A 46 19.87 -7.37 -1.89
N ARG A 47 19.66 -8.68 -1.76
CA ARG A 47 19.91 -9.41 -0.51
C ARG A 47 21.40 -9.46 -0.18
N ILE A 48 22.23 -9.68 -1.22
CA ILE A 48 23.68 -9.61 -1.17
C ILE A 48 24.08 -8.35 -1.95
N PRO A 49 24.71 -7.33 -1.34
CA PRO A 49 24.93 -6.04 -1.99
C PRO A 49 25.62 -6.12 -3.36
N ASN A 50 26.63 -7.00 -3.47
CA ASN A 50 27.49 -7.14 -4.65
C ASN A 50 27.00 -8.20 -5.65
N THR A 51 25.81 -8.77 -5.46
CA THR A 51 25.25 -9.78 -6.38
C THR A 51 23.98 -9.23 -7.02
N PRO A 52 24.07 -8.63 -8.23
CA PRO A 52 22.97 -7.88 -8.84
C PRO A 52 21.68 -8.68 -9.02
N ASN A 53 21.78 -9.99 -9.26
CA ASN A 53 20.64 -10.85 -9.58
C ASN A 53 19.91 -11.38 -8.33
N TYR A 54 20.45 -11.17 -7.12
CA TYR A 54 19.87 -11.70 -5.87
C TYR A 54 18.92 -10.68 -5.23
N ILE A 55 17.82 -10.38 -5.94
CA ILE A 55 16.84 -9.36 -5.58
C ILE A 55 15.65 -10.01 -4.86
N THR A 56 15.13 -9.33 -3.84
CA THR A 56 13.85 -9.67 -3.22
C THR A 56 12.99 -8.42 -3.05
N ASN A 57 11.69 -8.62 -2.87
CA ASN A 57 10.74 -7.53 -2.64
C ASN A 57 10.53 -7.38 -1.14
N SER A 58 10.51 -6.15 -0.65
CA SER A 58 10.23 -5.86 0.75
C SER A 58 9.58 -4.48 0.90
N THR A 59 9.20 -4.13 2.13
CA THR A 59 8.56 -2.86 2.48
C THR A 59 9.56 -1.90 3.12
N GLY A 60 9.32 -0.60 2.97
CA GLY A 60 10.16 0.47 3.51
C GLY A 60 10.32 0.36 5.01
N SER A 61 9.21 0.18 5.75
CA SER A 61 9.23 -0.03 7.20
C SER A 61 10.08 -1.22 7.64
N ARG A 62 10.04 -2.35 6.93
CA ARG A 62 10.86 -3.53 7.25
C ARG A 62 12.34 -3.30 6.94
N LEU A 63 12.63 -2.74 5.77
CA LEU A 63 14.00 -2.46 5.35
C LEU A 63 14.66 -1.42 6.26
N ALA A 64 13.96 -0.34 6.59
CA ALA A 64 14.48 0.69 7.50
C ALA A 64 14.89 0.10 8.85
N LYS A 65 14.07 -0.77 9.45
CA LYS A 65 14.42 -1.49 10.69
C LYS A 65 15.67 -2.36 10.50
N TRP A 66 15.73 -3.15 9.43
CA TRP A 66 16.88 -4.01 9.15
C TRP A 66 18.17 -3.22 8.96
N MET A 67 18.12 -2.17 8.14
CA MET A 67 19.28 -1.32 7.84
C MET A 67 19.81 -0.64 9.09
N ARG A 68 18.93 -0.13 9.96
CA ARG A 68 19.32 0.41 11.27
C ARG A 68 19.98 -0.63 12.16
N GLN A 69 19.44 -1.84 12.23
CA GLN A 69 20.05 -2.94 13.01
C GLN A 69 21.42 -3.35 12.46
N ALA A 70 21.60 -3.33 11.15
CA ALA A 70 22.86 -3.63 10.49
C ALA A 70 23.89 -2.48 10.53
N GLY A 71 23.48 -1.27 10.95
CA GLY A 71 24.30 -0.06 10.90
C GLY A 71 24.44 0.56 9.51
N GLU A 72 23.59 0.16 8.57
CA GLU A 72 23.63 0.57 7.16
C GLU A 72 22.78 1.83 6.92
N LEU A 73 23.34 3.02 7.15
CA LEU A 73 22.60 4.30 7.09
C LEU A 73 22.84 5.11 5.80
N THR A 74 23.31 4.46 4.74
CA THR A 74 23.65 5.11 3.46
C THR A 74 22.41 5.58 2.69
N ALA A 75 21.30 4.86 2.79
CA ALA A 75 20.01 5.15 2.14
C ALA A 75 19.19 6.20 2.92
N LYS A 76 19.69 7.44 3.00
CA LYS A 76 19.10 8.49 3.86
C LYS A 76 17.67 8.87 3.48
N ASP A 77 17.39 8.99 2.20
CA ASP A 77 16.07 9.41 1.71
C ASP A 77 15.02 8.31 1.94
N GLU A 78 15.39 7.06 1.70
CA GLU A 78 14.52 5.91 1.93
C GLU A 78 14.23 5.70 3.42
N LEU A 79 15.24 5.91 4.27
CA LEU A 79 15.05 5.90 5.73
C LEU A 79 14.11 7.02 6.17
N TYR A 80 14.30 8.23 5.63
CA TYR A 80 13.43 9.38 5.91
C TYR A 80 11.98 9.11 5.47
N TRP A 81 11.77 8.57 4.27
CA TRP A 81 10.43 8.23 3.79
C TRP A 81 9.79 7.11 4.60
N ALA A 82 10.55 6.07 4.97
CA ALA A 82 10.04 5.00 5.82
C ALA A 82 9.62 5.51 7.22
N ASP A 83 10.29 6.53 7.76
CA ASP A 83 9.90 7.15 9.04
C ASP A 83 8.65 8.04 8.92
N LYS A 84 8.40 8.58 7.72
CA LYS A 84 7.21 9.40 7.42
C LYS A 84 6.04 8.58 6.89
N GLU A 85 6.24 7.29 6.65
CA GLU A 85 5.20 6.37 6.22
C GLU A 85 4.04 6.39 7.22
N GLU A 86 2.80 6.57 6.75
CA GLU A 86 1.61 6.49 7.61
C GLU A 86 1.51 5.11 8.27
N ASP A 87 0.79 5.00 9.39
CA ASP A 87 0.50 3.70 9.99
C ASP A 87 -0.72 3.03 9.33
N PRO A 88 -0.77 1.69 9.28
CA PRO A 88 -1.96 0.97 8.85
C PRO A 88 -3.15 1.40 9.70
N LYS A 89 -4.26 1.70 9.01
CA LYS A 89 -5.53 2.07 9.62
C LYS A 89 -6.54 1.00 9.34
N GLU A 90 -7.30 0.62 10.36
CA GLU A 90 -8.45 -0.23 10.17
C GLU A 90 -9.54 0.55 9.42
N ILE A 91 -10.05 -0.04 8.34
CA ILE A 91 -11.16 0.51 7.59
C ILE A 91 -12.36 -0.39 7.92
N PRO A 92 -13.36 0.10 8.67
CA PRO A 92 -14.54 -0.68 8.97
C PRO A 92 -15.26 -1.04 7.67
N VAL A 93 -15.84 -2.23 7.64
CA VAL A 93 -16.74 -2.63 6.55
C VAL A 93 -17.92 -1.68 6.57
N ALA A 94 -18.31 -1.16 5.40
CA ALA A 94 -19.49 -0.32 5.26
C ALA A 94 -20.73 -1.07 5.76
N ASP A 95 -21.64 -0.37 6.44
CA ASP A 95 -22.90 -0.95 6.90
C ASP A 95 -23.74 -1.33 5.68
N ILE A 96 -24.03 -2.63 5.54
CA ILE A 96 -24.78 -3.18 4.41
C ILE A 96 -26.21 -2.63 4.40
N GLY A 97 -26.82 -2.44 5.58
CA GLY A 97 -28.16 -1.85 5.71
C GLY A 97 -28.18 -0.39 5.24
N GLU A 98 -27.14 0.38 5.57
CA GLU A 98 -26.99 1.76 5.08
C GLU A 98 -26.81 1.81 3.55
N LEU A 99 -26.01 0.89 3.00
CA LEU A 99 -25.83 0.75 1.55
C LEU A 99 -27.15 0.40 0.85
N ILE A 100 -27.94 -0.52 1.39
CA ILE A 100 -29.27 -0.89 0.87
C ILE A 100 -30.23 0.30 0.97
N GLY A 101 -30.31 0.96 2.12
CA GLY A 101 -31.22 2.09 2.33
C GLY A 101 -30.93 3.27 1.40
N CYS A 102 -29.66 3.54 1.14
CA CYS A 102 -29.28 4.57 0.17
C CYS A 102 -29.59 4.15 -1.27
N TYR A 103 -29.43 2.88 -1.61
CA TYR A 103 -29.84 2.34 -2.91
C TYR A 103 -31.35 2.52 -3.12
N ASP A 104 -32.16 2.09 -2.15
CA ASP A 104 -33.62 2.23 -2.18
C ASP A 104 -34.05 3.70 -2.30
N THR A 105 -33.33 4.61 -1.63
CA THR A 105 -33.57 6.05 -1.71
C THR A 105 -33.28 6.60 -3.11
N HIS A 106 -32.17 6.20 -3.74
CA HIS A 106 -31.85 6.61 -5.10
C HIS A 106 -32.85 6.06 -6.14
N VAL A 107 -33.33 4.82 -5.97
CA VAL A 107 -34.40 4.26 -6.80
C VAL A 107 -35.69 5.06 -6.63
N ARG A 108 -36.07 5.37 -5.38
CA ARG A 108 -37.28 6.15 -5.07
C ARG A 108 -37.26 7.56 -5.67
N LEU A 109 -36.10 8.20 -5.68
CA LEU A 109 -35.90 9.54 -6.23
C LEU A 109 -35.77 9.54 -7.77
N GLY A 110 -35.84 8.37 -8.42
CA GLY A 110 -35.68 8.25 -9.89
C GLY A 110 -34.26 8.55 -10.38
N ILE A 111 -33.26 8.53 -9.48
CA ILE A 111 -31.86 8.81 -9.79
C ILE A 111 -31.19 7.59 -10.44
N LEU A 112 -31.68 6.38 -10.13
CA LEU A 112 -31.23 5.12 -10.72
C LEU A 112 -32.41 4.41 -11.38
N ASP A 113 -32.23 3.97 -12.62
CA ASP A 113 -33.23 3.22 -13.38
C ASP A 113 -33.39 1.78 -12.83
N HIS A 114 -34.58 1.17 -12.98
CA HIS A 114 -34.94 -0.13 -12.39
C HIS A 114 -34.18 -1.34 -12.98
N GLY A 115 -33.30 -1.12 -13.95
CA GLY A 115 -32.45 -2.17 -14.51
C GLY A 115 -31.38 -2.58 -13.51
N ASN A 116 -31.47 -3.81 -12.98
CA ASN A 116 -30.56 -4.42 -12.00
C ASN A 116 -29.09 -3.92 -12.14
N PRO A 117 -28.66 -2.94 -11.32
CA PRO A 117 -27.33 -2.37 -11.52
C PRO A 117 -26.27 -3.37 -11.06
N THR A 118 -25.12 -3.43 -11.74
CA THR A 118 -24.01 -4.25 -11.22
C THR A 118 -23.46 -3.63 -9.92
N LEU A 119 -22.92 -4.45 -9.02
CA LEU A 119 -22.41 -4.03 -7.69
C LEU A 119 -21.45 -2.82 -7.73
N GLN A 120 -20.81 -2.64 -8.90
CA GLN A 120 -19.82 -1.63 -9.23
C GLN A 120 -20.41 -0.20 -9.35
N GLN A 121 -21.74 -0.05 -9.43
CA GLN A 121 -22.43 1.23 -9.68
C GLN A 121 -23.15 1.83 -8.45
N ARG A 122 -22.98 1.26 -7.25
CA ARG A 122 -24.00 1.38 -6.18
C ARG A 122 -23.61 2.07 -4.87
N ILE A 123 -22.40 2.61 -4.70
CA ILE A 123 -22.03 3.22 -3.41
C ILE A 123 -22.33 4.73 -3.41
N PRO A 124 -23.25 5.22 -2.55
CA PRO A 124 -23.49 6.64 -2.35
C PRO A 124 -22.24 7.39 -1.91
N LEU A 125 -22.04 8.61 -2.43
CA LEU A 125 -20.86 9.43 -2.16
C LEU A 125 -20.61 9.72 -0.67
N HIS A 126 -21.67 9.84 0.14
CA HIS A 126 -21.53 10.11 1.57
C HIS A 126 -21.05 8.89 2.38
N LEU A 127 -21.18 7.68 1.83
CA LEU A 127 -20.66 6.43 2.40
C LEU A 127 -19.23 6.15 1.95
N LEU A 128 -18.72 6.91 0.97
CA LEU A 128 -17.33 6.82 0.60
C LEU A 128 -16.47 7.46 1.69
N PRO A 129 -15.26 6.92 1.93
CA PRO A 129 -14.32 7.56 2.83
C PRO A 129 -14.05 9.00 2.39
N LYS A 130 -14.00 9.92 3.36
CA LYS A 130 -13.75 11.37 3.13
C LYS A 130 -12.46 11.64 2.34
N LYS A 131 -11.51 10.70 2.37
CA LYS A 131 -10.25 10.74 1.63
C LYS A 131 -10.06 9.41 0.91
N LEU A 132 -10.17 9.44 -0.42
CA LEU A 132 -9.90 8.30 -1.28
C LEU A 132 -8.43 8.38 -1.74
N HIS A 133 -7.58 7.47 -1.24
CA HIS A 133 -6.21 7.36 -1.73
C HIS A 133 -6.21 6.59 -3.05
N VAL A 134 -6.33 7.32 -4.17
CA VAL A 134 -6.31 6.72 -5.50
C VAL A 134 -4.88 6.69 -6.02
N HIS A 135 -4.35 5.48 -6.20
CA HIS A 135 -3.04 5.30 -6.80
C HIS A 135 -3.17 5.45 -8.33
N ASP A 136 -2.94 6.65 -8.86
CA ASP A 136 -3.01 6.97 -10.30
C ASP A 136 -1.63 7.30 -10.91
N PRO A 137 -0.73 6.32 -11.04
CA PRO A 137 0.62 6.58 -11.54
C PRO A 137 0.67 6.65 -13.08
N TRP A 138 -0.48 6.74 -13.75
CA TRP A 138 -0.59 7.01 -15.19
C TRP A 138 -1.25 8.35 -15.48
N ASN A 139 -1.54 9.14 -14.44
CA ASN A 139 -2.13 10.47 -14.54
C ASN A 139 -3.39 10.49 -15.43
N LYS A 140 -4.29 9.53 -15.20
CA LYS A 140 -5.54 9.36 -15.95
C LYS A 140 -6.70 10.13 -15.32
N LEU A 141 -6.52 10.62 -14.09
CA LEU A 141 -7.52 11.37 -13.33
C LEU A 141 -7.27 12.89 -13.31
N SER A 142 -6.15 13.34 -13.88
CA SER A 142 -5.95 14.76 -14.18
C SER A 142 -6.81 15.13 -15.39
N ILE A 143 -7.86 15.92 -15.15
CA ILE A 143 -8.59 16.67 -16.18
C ILE A 143 -7.86 17.98 -16.42
#